data_AF-A0A962PZ70-F1
#
_entry.id   AF-A0A962PZ70-F1
#
_cell.length_a   1.000
_cell.length_b   1.000
_cell.length_c   1.000
_cell.angle_alpha   90.00
_cell.angle_beta   90.00
_cell.angle_gamma   90.00
#
_symmetry.space_group_name_H-M   'P 1'
#
loop_
_entity.id
_entity.type
_entity.pdbx_description
1 polymer ?
#
loop_
_entity_poly.entity_id
_entity_poly.type
_entity_poly.pdbx_seq_one_letter_code
_entity_poly.pdbx_strand_id
1 'polypeptide(L)'
;MKKMSDASRLCTALMIACLMLPQSLWAQSSATVGRDGAVDENPNAFAMLGDFVVARPIGLVLTAGGTVLWLASLPFTLMAGNAGDAADTLILGPGEQTFVRCLGCRQSGYTNRDIEQHEQRKAAAAEAEAAQ
;
A
#
# COMPACT_ATOMS: atom_id res chain seq x y z
N MET A 1 28.04 -4.31 48.54
CA MET A 1 26.83 -3.58 48.07
C MET A 1 26.90 -3.25 46.57
N LYS A 2 27.25 -4.22 45.69
CA LYS A 2 27.55 -3.96 44.26
C LYS A 2 26.56 -4.61 43.27
N LYS A 3 25.58 -5.39 43.75
CA LYS A 3 24.59 -6.10 42.91
C LYS A 3 23.34 -5.27 42.53
N MET A 4 23.03 -4.18 43.26
CA MET A 4 21.77 -3.43 43.05
C MET A 4 21.82 -2.45 41.87
N SER A 5 23.02 -2.04 41.44
CA SER A 5 23.20 -1.09 40.33
C SER A 5 23.01 -1.73 38.95
N ASP A 6 23.29 -3.02 38.80
CA ASP A 6 23.19 -3.71 37.51
C ASP A 6 21.74 -4.07 37.17
N ALA A 7 20.94 -4.41 38.19
CA ALA A 7 19.50 -4.65 38.02
C ALA A 7 18.74 -3.39 37.61
N SER A 8 19.11 -2.23 38.16
CA SER A 8 18.53 -0.94 37.77
C SER A 8 18.87 -0.57 36.32
N ARG A 9 20.10 -0.84 35.87
CA ARG A 9 20.54 -0.63 34.48
C ARG A 9 19.86 -1.58 33.50
N LEU A 10 19.59 -2.81 33.91
CA LEU A 10 18.83 -3.78 33.10
C LEU A 10 17.35 -3.39 33.00
N CYS A 11 16.74 -2.92 34.09
CA CYS A 11 15.36 -2.45 34.07
C CYS A 11 15.19 -1.17 33.23
N THR A 12 16.13 -0.23 33.30
CA THR A 12 16.09 0.96 32.45
C THR A 12 16.30 0.61 30.97
N ALA A 13 17.19 -0.32 30.65
CA ALA A 13 17.37 -0.80 29.28
C ALA A 13 16.11 -1.49 28.73
N LEU A 14 15.44 -2.32 29.54
CA LEU A 14 14.20 -3.01 29.15
C LEU A 14 13.04 -2.04 28.92
N MET A 15 12.89 -1.03 29.78
CA MET A 15 11.85 0.00 29.63
C MET A 15 12.09 0.86 28.38
N ILE A 16 13.34 1.25 28.11
CA ILE A 16 13.68 2.02 26.89
C ILE A 16 13.40 1.19 25.63
N ALA A 17 13.70 -0.12 25.64
CA ALA A 17 13.36 -1.01 24.54
C ALA A 17 11.84 -1.11 24.31
N CYS A 18 11.05 -1.32 25.37
CA CYS A 18 9.59 -1.39 25.27
C CYS A 18 8.93 -0.09 24.79
N LEU A 19 9.51 1.07 25.06
CA LEU A 19 8.99 2.35 24.54
C LEU A 19 9.41 2.64 23.08
N MET A 20 10.46 2.00 22.57
CA MET A 20 10.94 2.18 21.19
C MET A 20 10.33 1.19 20.18
N LEU A 21 9.86 0.02 20.63
CA LEU A 21 9.18 -0.95 19.76
C LEU A 21 7.89 -0.45 19.08
N PRO A 22 7.04 0.39 19.69
CA PRO A 22 5.81 0.84 19.04
C PRO A 22 6.05 1.79 17.86
N GLN A 23 7.14 2.58 17.87
CA GLN A 23 7.38 3.65 16.89
C GLN A 23 7.53 3.14 15.44
N SER A 24 7.96 1.88 15.24
CA SER A 24 8.08 1.26 13.92
C SER A 24 6.75 0.73 13.37
N LEU A 25 5.70 0.65 14.20
CA LEU A 25 4.37 0.19 13.78
C LEU A 25 3.47 1.34 13.30
N TRP A 26 3.65 2.56 13.84
CA TRP A 26 2.86 3.75 13.46
C TRP A 26 3.44 4.53 12.26
N ALA A 27 4.65 4.21 11.79
CA ALA A 27 5.22 4.79 10.58
C ALA A 27 4.66 4.16 9.29
N GLN A 28 3.74 3.21 9.41
CA GLN A 28 2.90 2.69 8.32
C GLN A 28 1.65 3.56 8.13
N SER A 29 1.74 4.87 8.42
CA SER A 29 0.86 5.82 7.77
C SER A 29 1.08 5.69 6.27
N SER A 30 0.00 5.50 5.54
CA SER A 30 -0.19 5.29 4.10
C SER A 30 0.46 6.32 3.15
N ALA A 31 1.47 7.07 3.59
CA ALA A 31 2.11 8.17 2.88
C ALA A 31 3.49 7.84 2.28
N THR A 32 4.08 6.67 2.57
CA THR A 32 5.42 6.28 2.02
C THR A 32 5.36 5.23 0.90
N VAL A 33 4.16 4.84 0.45
CA VAL A 33 3.99 4.18 -0.85
C VAL A 33 3.66 5.26 -1.88
N GLY A 34 4.67 5.70 -2.63
CA GLY A 34 4.47 6.24 -3.97
C GLY A 34 4.26 7.75 -4.07
N ARG A 35 5.34 8.53 -3.88
CA ARG A 35 5.46 9.83 -4.53
C ARG A 35 6.79 9.96 -5.26
N ASP A 36 7.00 9.08 -6.24
CA ASP A 36 7.96 9.31 -7.31
C ASP A 36 7.38 8.73 -8.60
N GLY A 37 7.17 9.64 -9.55
CA GLY A 37 6.54 9.35 -10.83
C GLY A 37 7.41 8.45 -11.70
N ALA A 38 6.89 7.28 -12.01
CA ALA A 38 7.05 6.58 -13.27
C ALA A 38 6.12 5.36 -13.18
N VAL A 39 4.96 5.45 -13.82
CA VAL A 39 4.22 4.24 -14.16
C VAL A 39 5.14 3.47 -15.09
N ASP A 40 5.60 2.31 -14.63
CA ASP A 40 6.47 1.42 -15.41
C ASP A 40 5.58 0.77 -16.48
N GLU A 41 5.39 1.48 -17.60
CA GLU A 41 4.52 1.08 -18.71
C GLU A 41 4.99 -0.19 -19.45
N ASN A 42 6.11 -0.78 -19.01
CA ASN A 42 6.64 -2.03 -19.53
C ASN A 42 7.12 -2.94 -18.38
N PRO A 43 6.19 -3.47 -17.56
CA PRO A 43 6.57 -4.27 -16.41
C PRO A 43 7.31 -5.51 -16.89
N ASN A 44 8.50 -5.76 -16.31
CA ASN A 44 9.22 -6.99 -16.59
C ASN A 44 8.35 -8.22 -16.23
N ALA A 45 8.50 -9.33 -16.96
CA ALA A 45 7.71 -10.54 -16.74
C ALA A 45 7.75 -11.04 -15.28
N PHE A 46 8.89 -10.81 -14.61
CA PHE A 46 9.06 -11.14 -13.20
C PHE A 46 8.24 -10.24 -12.26
N ALA A 47 8.09 -8.93 -12.51
CA ALA A 47 7.22 -8.08 -11.68
C ALA A 47 5.75 -8.43 -11.88
N MET A 48 5.32 -8.78 -13.10
CA MET A 48 3.94 -9.22 -13.31
C MET A 48 3.64 -10.52 -12.55
N LEU A 49 4.53 -11.50 -12.63
CA LEU A 49 4.36 -12.78 -11.92
C LEU A 49 4.43 -12.58 -10.41
N GLY A 50 5.37 -11.76 -9.92
CA GLY A 50 5.49 -11.42 -8.50
C GLY A 50 4.27 -10.69 -7.96
N ASP A 51 3.71 -9.74 -8.73
CA ASP A 51 2.48 -9.05 -8.35
C ASP A 51 1.30 -10.02 -8.28
N PHE A 52 1.16 -10.92 -9.25
CA PHE A 52 0.07 -11.90 -9.27
C PHE A 52 0.17 -12.96 -8.18
N VAL A 53 1.35 -13.56 -8.00
CA VAL A 53 1.54 -14.72 -7.10
C VAL A 53 1.75 -14.30 -5.66
N VAL A 54 2.33 -13.12 -5.42
CA VAL A 54 2.74 -12.71 -4.07
C VAL A 54 1.95 -11.47 -3.63
N ALA A 55 2.02 -10.38 -4.38
CA ALA A 55 1.48 -9.10 -3.90
C ALA A 55 -0.05 -9.11 -3.79
N ARG A 56 -0.77 -9.63 -4.80
CA ARG A 56 -2.23 -9.69 -4.81
C ARG A 56 -2.81 -10.60 -3.72
N PRO A 57 -2.31 -11.85 -3.51
CA PRO A 57 -2.77 -12.67 -2.40
C PRO A 57 -2.52 -12.04 -1.03
N ILE A 58 -1.37 -11.40 -0.83
CA ILE A 58 -1.09 -10.68 0.42
C ILE A 58 -2.11 -9.58 0.63
N GLY A 59 -2.36 -8.75 -0.39
CA GLY A 59 -3.33 -7.67 -0.23
C GLY A 59 -4.78 -8.17 -0.09
N LEU A 60 -5.13 -9.34 -0.65
CA LEU A 60 -6.41 -10.00 -0.40
C LEU A 60 -6.53 -10.38 1.09
N VAL A 61 -5.48 -10.97 1.66
CA VAL A 61 -5.43 -11.28 3.09
C VAL A 61 -5.55 -10.02 3.94
N LEU A 62 -4.89 -8.93 3.56
CA LEU A 62 -5.01 -7.64 4.25
C LEU A 62 -6.44 -7.09 4.18
N THR A 63 -7.09 -7.17 3.02
CA THR A 63 -8.49 -6.72 2.84
C THR A 63 -9.45 -7.56 3.68
N ALA A 64 -9.28 -8.89 3.66
CA ALA A 64 -10.09 -9.80 4.47
C ALA A 64 -9.86 -9.58 5.97
N GLY A 65 -8.60 -9.45 6.40
CA GLY A 65 -8.24 -9.14 7.79
C GLY A 65 -8.76 -7.79 8.26
N GLY A 66 -8.65 -6.76 7.41
CA GLY A 66 -9.21 -5.43 7.64
C GLY A 66 -10.73 -5.48 7.78
N THR A 67 -11.41 -6.32 6.99
CA THR A 67 -12.86 -6.55 7.13
C THR A 67 -13.22 -7.17 8.48
N VAL A 68 -12.47 -8.18 8.92
CA VAL A 68 -12.66 -8.81 10.23
C VAL A 68 -12.45 -7.79 11.36
N LEU A 69 -11.41 -6.97 11.26
CA LEU A 69 -11.11 -5.93 12.25
C LEU A 69 -12.15 -4.79 12.25
N TRP A 70 -12.68 -4.43 11.08
CA TRP A 70 -13.77 -3.48 10.95
C TRP A 70 -15.05 -4.02 11.62
N LEU A 71 -15.38 -5.30 11.43
CA LEU A 71 -16.50 -5.94 12.12
C LEU A 71 -16.32 -5.94 13.65
N ALA A 72 -15.10 -6.19 14.14
CA ALA A 72 -14.80 -6.14 15.56
C ALA A 72 -14.89 -4.72 16.15
N SER A 73 -14.55 -3.69 15.36
CA SER A 73 -14.59 -2.28 15.77
C SER A 73 -15.93 -1.59 15.48
N LEU A 74 -16.82 -2.22 14.72
CA LEU A 74 -18.15 -1.75 14.33
C LEU A 74 -19.00 -1.18 15.48
N PRO A 75 -19.11 -1.81 16.68
CA PRO A 75 -19.89 -1.23 17.78
C PRO A 75 -19.34 0.13 18.24
N PHE A 76 -18.02 0.35 18.12
CA PHE A 76 -17.39 1.62 18.49
C PHE A 76 -17.49 2.65 17.36
N THR A 77 -17.25 2.23 16.11
CA THR A 77 -17.27 3.14 14.97
C THR A 77 -18.68 3.64 14.64
N LEU A 78 -19.73 2.83 14.89
CA LEU A 78 -21.12 3.29 14.83
C LEU A 78 -21.42 4.34 15.89
N MET A 79 -20.96 4.13 17.13
CA MET A 79 -21.17 5.10 18.21
C MET A 79 -20.39 6.41 17.96
N ALA A 80 -19.23 6.31 17.30
CA ALA A 80 -18.44 7.46 16.87
C ALA A 80 -18.98 8.14 15.59
N GLY A 81 -19.92 7.51 14.86
CA GLY A 81 -20.47 8.02 13.60
C GLY A 81 -19.57 7.86 12.37
N ASN A 82 -18.42 7.19 12.49
CA ASN A 82 -17.38 7.10 11.44
C ASN A 82 -17.18 5.66 10.93
N ALA A 83 -18.23 4.85 10.90
CA ALA A 83 -18.15 3.47 10.42
C ALA A 83 -17.78 3.37 8.93
N GLY A 84 -18.22 4.33 8.11
CA GLY A 84 -17.86 4.44 6.69
C GLY A 84 -16.37 4.71 6.48
N ASP A 85 -15.85 5.77 7.08
CA ASP A 85 -14.43 6.14 6.98
C ASP A 85 -13.49 5.01 7.46
N ALA A 86 -13.92 4.26 8.49
CA ALA A 86 -13.18 3.09 8.95
C ALA A 86 -13.21 1.95 7.92
N ALA A 87 -14.33 1.73 7.22
CA ALA A 87 -14.41 0.74 6.15
C ALA A 87 -13.55 1.18 4.94
N ASP A 88 -13.59 2.46 4.60
CA ASP A 88 -12.81 3.02 3.49
C ASP A 88 -11.31 2.78 3.69
N THR A 89 -10.83 3.01 4.91
CA THR A 89 -9.41 2.87 5.24
C THR A 89 -8.96 1.42 5.42
N LEU A 90 -9.76 0.58 6.10
CA LEU A 90 -9.36 -0.81 6.40
C LEU A 90 -9.66 -1.79 5.24
N ILE A 91 -10.64 -1.49 4.41
CA ILE A 91 -11.15 -2.42 3.39
C ILE A 91 -10.92 -1.85 2.00
N LEU A 92 -11.48 -0.68 1.69
CA LEU A 92 -11.47 -0.16 0.32
C LEU A 92 -10.07 0.28 -0.13
N GLY A 93 -9.28 0.94 0.72
CA GLY A 93 -7.89 1.30 0.41
C GLY A 93 -7.04 0.09 0.00
N PRO A 94 -6.92 -0.96 0.83
CA PRO A 94 -6.23 -2.20 0.45
C PRO A 94 -6.87 -2.94 -0.73
N GLY A 95 -8.21 -2.92 -0.83
CA GLY A 95 -8.95 -3.51 -1.94
C GLY A 95 -8.64 -2.84 -3.28
N GLU A 96 -8.49 -1.52 -3.29
CA GLU A 96 -8.17 -0.80 -4.51
C GLU A 96 -6.75 -1.11 -5.01
N GLN A 97 -5.78 -1.16 -4.10
CA GLN A 97 -4.40 -1.52 -4.46
C GLN A 97 -4.25 -2.95 -4.99
N THR A 98 -5.21 -3.83 -4.69
CA THR A 98 -5.16 -5.25 -5.06
C THR A 98 -5.97 -5.56 -6.31
N PHE A 99 -7.13 -4.95 -6.47
CA PHE A 99 -8.05 -5.26 -7.56
C PHE A 99 -8.03 -4.24 -8.69
N VAL A 100 -7.90 -2.94 -8.40
CA VAL A 100 -7.92 -1.89 -9.45
C VAL A 100 -6.54 -1.40 -9.88
N ARG A 101 -5.47 -1.82 -9.19
CA ARG A 101 -4.11 -1.52 -9.61
C ARG A 101 -3.70 -2.37 -10.81
N CYS A 102 -2.99 -1.75 -11.76
CA CYS A 102 -2.40 -2.40 -12.92
C CYS A 102 -1.45 -3.54 -12.52
N LEU A 103 -1.40 -4.59 -13.33
CA LEU A 103 -0.56 -5.76 -13.07
C LEU A 103 0.93 -5.40 -13.20
N GLY A 104 1.70 -5.59 -12.11
CA GLY A 104 3.12 -5.28 -12.08
C GLY A 104 3.46 -3.81 -11.78
N CYS A 105 2.47 -2.91 -11.74
CA CYS A 105 2.70 -1.51 -11.36
C CYS A 105 2.79 -1.37 -9.84
N ARG A 106 3.75 -0.56 -9.36
CA ARG A 106 3.87 -0.26 -7.92
C ARG A 106 2.98 0.90 -7.47
N GLN A 107 2.57 1.77 -8.39
CA GLN A 107 1.72 2.92 -8.12
C GLN A 107 0.29 2.62 -8.59
N SER A 108 -0.69 3.08 -7.80
CA SER A 108 -2.11 3.04 -8.17
C SER A 108 -2.52 4.32 -8.90
N GLY A 109 -3.39 4.17 -9.89
CA GLY A 109 -3.96 5.28 -10.66
C GLY A 109 -4.03 4.98 -12.15
N TYR A 110 -5.23 5.07 -12.73
CA TYR A 110 -5.40 5.18 -14.18
C TYR A 110 -5.02 6.60 -14.59
N THR A 111 -3.76 6.78 -14.93
CA THR A 111 -3.35 7.96 -15.66
C THR A 111 -3.71 7.65 -17.12
N ASN A 112 -4.68 8.35 -17.73
CA ASN A 112 -5.19 8.11 -19.11
C ASN A 112 -4.11 8.31 -20.22
N ARG A 113 -2.84 8.16 -19.87
CA ARG A 113 -1.68 8.35 -20.74
C ARG A 113 -1.46 7.18 -21.67
N ASP A 114 -2.00 6.03 -21.35
CA ASP A 114 -2.17 4.91 -22.27
C ASP A 114 -3.01 5.32 -23.50
N ILE A 115 -4.10 6.07 -23.25
CA ILE A 115 -4.93 6.65 -24.32
C ILE A 115 -4.15 7.72 -25.08
N GLU A 116 -3.52 8.68 -24.38
CA GLU A 116 -2.70 9.73 -25.01
C GLU A 116 -1.57 9.16 -25.88
N GLN A 117 -0.84 8.16 -25.40
CA GLN A 117 0.25 7.51 -26.14
C GLN A 117 -0.27 6.74 -27.35
N HIS A 118 -1.44 6.11 -27.26
CA HIS A 118 -2.04 5.42 -28.38
C HIS A 118 -2.49 6.40 -29.47
N GLU A 119 -3.05 7.55 -29.08
CA GLU A 119 -3.35 8.64 -30.01
C GLU A 119 -2.08 9.19 -30.67
N GLN A 120 -1.01 9.41 -29.91
CA GLN A 120 0.29 9.85 -30.44
C GLN A 120 0.90 8.84 -31.41
N ARG A 121 0.83 7.53 -31.11
CA ARG A 121 1.29 6.48 -32.03
C ARG A 121 0.45 6.42 -33.30
N LYS A 122 -0.87 6.62 -33.21
CA LYS A 122 -1.74 6.72 -34.38
C LYS A 122 -1.43 7.94 -35.23
N ALA A 123 -1.20 9.09 -34.59
CA ALA A 123 -0.79 10.31 -35.29
C ALA A 123 0.55 10.11 -36.01
N ALA A 124 1.55 9.52 -35.34
CA ALA A 124 2.84 9.22 -35.94
C ALA A 124 2.75 8.18 -37.08
N ALA A 125 1.87 7.18 -36.95
CA ALA A 125 1.61 6.21 -38.02
C ALA A 125 0.92 6.87 -39.22
N ALA A 126 -0.05 7.75 -39.00
CA ALA A 126 -0.72 8.50 -40.05
C ALA A 126 0.23 9.48 -40.76
N GLU A 127 1.16 10.10 -40.03
CA GLU A 127 2.22 10.94 -40.61
C GLU A 127 3.19 10.11 -41.45
N ALA A 128 3.55 8.90 -41.01
CA ALA A 128 4.41 7.99 -41.77
C ALA A 128 3.73 7.45 -43.04
N GLU A 129 2.41 7.21 -42.99
CA GLU A 129 1.59 6.84 -44.15
C GLU A 129 1.41 8.01 -45.13
N ALA A 130 1.29 9.25 -44.64
CA ALA A 130 1.17 10.45 -45.48
C ALA A 130 2.50 10.90 -46.12
N ALA A 131 3.64 10.44 -45.59
CA ALA A 131 4.98 10.71 -46.11
C ALA A 131 5.45 9.68 -47.16
N GLN A 132 4.68 8.62 -47.40
CA GLN A 132 4.88 7.62 -48.46
C GLN A 132 4.06 7.97 -49.71
#